data_AF-B6B9G1-F1
#
_entry.id   AF-B6B9G1-F1
#
_cell.length_a   1.000
_cell.length_b   1.000
_cell.length_c   1.000
_cell.angle_alpha   90.00
_cell.angle_beta   90.00
_cell.angle_gamma   90.00
#
_symmetry.space_group_name_H-M   'P 1'
#
loop_
_entity.id
_entity.type
_entity.pdbx_description
1 polymer ?
#
loop_
_entity_poly.entity_id
_entity_poly.type
_entity_poly.pdbx_seq_one_letter_code
_entity_poly.pdbx_strand_id
1 'polypeptide(L)'
;MSAYALPAQLTLWQRILFAVPLLGRMIKEVAYGPAENLYYAIATFVSLWGCAILLFGIPGLYLPALAMVPVMFTLLITITRG
;
A
#
# COMPACT_ATOMS: atom_id res chain seq x y z
N MET A 1 -0.57 20.67 -8.30
CA MET A 1 -1.88 19.99 -8.09
C MET A 1 -2.31 19.43 -9.43
N SER A 2 -2.09 18.13 -9.67
CA SER A 2 -2.58 17.51 -10.89
C SER A 2 -4.06 17.16 -10.72
N ALA A 3 -4.90 17.61 -11.65
CA ALA A 3 -6.34 17.40 -11.63
C ALA A 3 -6.65 16.00 -12.17
N TYR A 4 -6.64 14.99 -11.30
CA TYR A 4 -7.09 13.65 -11.66
C TYR A 4 -8.62 13.54 -11.52
N ALA A 5 -9.27 12.98 -12.54
CA ALA A 5 -10.72 12.81 -12.58
C ALA A 5 -11.14 11.74 -11.57
N LEU A 6 -11.71 12.15 -10.44
CA LEU A 6 -12.29 11.22 -9.47
C LEU A 6 -13.59 10.63 -10.04
N PRO A 7 -13.83 9.31 -9.91
CA PRO A 7 -15.10 8.72 -10.32
C PRO A 7 -16.26 9.28 -9.47
N ALA A 8 -17.40 9.57 -10.12
CA ALA A 8 -18.56 10.23 -9.50
C ALA A 8 -19.24 9.39 -8.39
N GLN A 9 -18.99 8.07 -8.34
CA GLN A 9 -19.41 7.18 -7.26
C GLN A 9 -18.22 6.43 -6.68
N LEU A 10 -17.95 6.66 -5.39
CA LEU A 10 -16.95 5.95 -4.61
C LEU A 10 -17.63 4.82 -3.83
N THR A 11 -17.16 3.59 -4.01
CA THR A 11 -17.58 2.44 -3.20
C THR A 11 -17.23 2.67 -1.72
N LEU A 12 -17.93 1.98 -0.81
CA LEU A 12 -17.72 2.10 0.65
C LEU A 12 -16.24 1.84 1.02
N TRP A 13 -15.60 0.88 0.35
CA TRP A 13 -14.18 0.57 0.49
C TRP A 13 -13.25 1.69 0.03
N GLN A 14 -13.52 2.33 -1.10
CA GLN A 14 -12.74 3.47 -1.58
C GLN A 14 -12.85 4.67 -0.64
N ARG A 15 -14.02 4.90 -0.03
CA ARG A 15 -14.20 5.97 0.96
C ARG A 15 -13.32 5.76 2.19
N ILE A 16 -13.25 4.52 2.69
CA ILE A 16 -12.42 4.17 3.84
C ILE A 16 -10.93 4.31 3.49
N LEU A 17 -10.49 3.78 2.35
CA LEU A 17 -9.10 3.87 1.90
C LEU A 17 -8.66 5.32 1.64
N PHE A 18 -9.56 6.15 1.13
CA PHE A 18 -9.30 7.57 0.86
C PHE A 18 -9.47 8.50 2.06
N ALA A 19 -9.99 8.00 3.18
CA ALA A 19 -10.10 8.77 4.42
C ALA A 19 -8.76 8.87 5.16
N VAL A 20 -7.80 7.96 4.90
CA VAL A 20 -6.47 8.03 5.51
C VAL A 20 -5.70 9.20 4.89
N PRO A 21 -5.28 10.22 5.64
CA PRO A 21 -4.82 11.48 5.05
C PRO A 21 -3.55 11.35 4.20
N LEU A 22 -2.57 10.54 4.62
CA LEU A 22 -1.32 10.34 3.87
C LEU A 22 -1.43 9.18 2.86
N LEU A 23 -1.88 8.00 3.32
CA LEU A 23 -2.01 6.82 2.46
C LEU A 23 -3.10 7.01 1.39
N GLY A 24 -4.26 7.54 1.77
CA GLY A 24 -5.36 7.80 0.85
C GLY A 24 -5.02 8.84 -0.21
N ARG A 25 -4.09 9.75 0.07
CA ARG A 25 -3.56 10.67 -0.95
C ARG A 25 -2.64 9.94 -1.93
N MET A 26 -1.66 9.18 -1.44
CA MET A 26 -0.76 8.40 -2.31
C MET A 26 -1.52 7.38 -3.17
N ILE A 27 -2.53 6.71 -2.62
CA ILE A 27 -3.35 5.74 -3.37
C ILE A 27 -4.12 6.45 -4.50
N LYS A 28 -4.66 7.64 -4.27
CA LYS A 28 -5.32 8.44 -5.34
C LYS A 28 -4.33 8.82 -6.43
N GLU A 29 -3.14 9.24 -6.04
CA GLU A 29 -2.08 9.66 -6.98
C GLU A 29 -1.58 8.47 -7.81
N VAL A 30 -1.50 7.26 -7.26
CA VAL A 30 -1.13 6.05 -8.01
C VAL A 30 -2.27 5.53 -8.88
N ALA A 31 -3.51 5.53 -8.38
CA ALA A 31 -4.64 4.91 -9.08
C ALA A 31 -5.19 5.75 -10.24
N TYR A 32 -5.16 7.09 -10.11
CA TYR A 32 -5.72 8.01 -11.09
C TYR A 32 -4.68 8.94 -11.72
N GLY A 33 -3.42 8.81 -11.33
CA GLY A 33 -2.31 9.62 -11.83
C GLY A 33 -1.55 9.02 -13.02
N PRO A 34 -0.57 9.78 -13.55
CA PRO A 34 0.33 9.31 -14.59
C PRO A 34 1.17 8.14 -14.07
N ALA A 35 1.61 7.28 -14.98
CA ALA A 35 2.38 6.07 -14.65
C ALA A 35 3.65 6.37 -13.82
N GLU A 36 4.20 7.58 -13.92
CA GLU A 36 5.34 8.03 -13.12
C GLU A 36 5.08 8.04 -11.60
N ASN A 37 3.83 8.22 -11.17
CA ASN A 37 3.44 8.18 -9.76
C ASN A 37 3.66 6.80 -9.13
N LEU A 38 3.65 5.73 -9.93
CA LEU A 38 3.99 4.38 -9.47
C LEU A 38 5.44 4.33 -8.97
N TYR A 39 6.38 4.95 -9.68
CA TYR A 39 7.79 4.98 -9.27
C TYR A 39 7.97 5.75 -7.97
N TYR A 40 7.27 6.87 -7.80
CA TYR A 40 7.31 7.65 -6.55
C TYR A 40 6.72 6.87 -5.36
N ALA A 41 5.66 6.09 -5.57
CA ALA A 41 5.08 5.24 -4.54
C ALA A 41 6.05 4.11 -4.13
N ILE A 42 6.69 3.45 -5.09
CA ILE A 42 7.70 2.42 -4.82
C ILE A 42 8.90 3.02 -4.07
N ALA A 43 9.41 4.17 -4.52
CA ALA A 43 10.52 4.85 -3.87
C ALA A 43 10.18 5.24 -2.42
N THR A 44 8.96 5.72 -2.18
CA THR A 44 8.48 6.04 -0.82
C THR A 44 8.41 4.78 0.04
N PHE A 45 7.87 3.68 -0.49
CA PHE A 45 7.76 2.43 0.24
C PHE A 45 9.14 1.87 0.64
N VAL A 46 10.08 1.84 -0.30
CA VAL A 46 11.47 1.42 -0.03
C VAL A 46 12.13 2.33 1.00
N SER A 47 11.89 3.64 0.92
CA SER A 47 12.43 4.61 1.87
C SER A 47 11.88 4.39 3.28
N LEU A 48 10.56 4.19 3.42
CA LEU A 48 9.91 3.87 4.69
C LEU A 48 10.44 2.56 5.29
N TRP A 49 10.66 1.55 4.44
CA TRP A 49 11.24 0.30 4.88
C TRP A 49 12.70 0.47 5.34
N GLY A 50 13.49 1.25 4.60
CA GLY A 50 14.84 1.65 5.02
C GLY A 50 14.83 2.36 6.39
N CYS A 51 13.90 3.28 6.62
CA CYS A 51 13.72 3.91 7.93
C CYS A 51 13.38 2.89 9.02
N ALA A 52 12.55 1.89 8.74
CA ALA A 52 12.24 0.83 9.69
C ALA A 52 13.49 -0.01 10.04
N ILE A 53 14.35 -0.30 9.08
CA ILE A 53 15.64 -0.97 9.31
C ILE A 53 16.56 -0.09 10.18
N LEU A 54 16.63 1.21 9.93
CA LEU A 54 17.46 2.13 10.72
C LEU A 54 16.96 2.30 12.16
N LEU A 55 15.64 2.33 12.37
CA LEU A 55 15.03 2.54 13.68
C LEU A 55 15.02 1.26 14.53
N PHE A 56 14.76 0.10 13.92
CA PHE A 56 14.53 -1.15 14.64
C PHE A 56 15.62 -2.19 14.39
N GLY A 57 16.58 -1.94 13.51
CA GLY A 57 17.66 -2.85 13.15
C GLY A 57 17.19 -4.03 12.30
N ILE A 58 17.76 -5.21 12.56
CA ILE A 58 17.41 -6.48 11.90
C ILE A 58 15.90 -6.79 11.98
N PRO A 59 15.20 -6.57 13.11
CA PRO A 59 13.74 -6.67 13.17
C PRO A 59 13.00 -5.90 12.06
N GLY A 60 13.45 -4.69 11.70
CA GLY A 60 12.86 -3.89 10.63
C GLY A 60 12.95 -4.56 9.26
N LEU A 61 13.98 -5.38 9.03
CA LEU A 61 14.13 -6.18 7.82
C LEU A 61 13.15 -7.36 7.79
N TYR A 62 12.87 -7.98 8.95
CA TYR A 62 11.93 -9.11 9.04
C TYR A 62 10.46 -8.72 9.08
N LEU A 63 10.12 -7.46 9.37
CA LEU A 63 8.72 -7.00 9.44
C LEU A 63 7.89 -7.30 8.18
N PRO A 64 8.36 -7.03 6.94
CA PRO A 64 7.63 -7.42 5.74
C PRO A 64 7.40 -8.93 5.64
N ALA A 65 8.39 -9.75 6.01
CA ALA A 65 8.26 -11.20 5.98
C ALA A 65 7.21 -11.69 7.00
N LEU A 66 7.21 -11.11 8.21
CA LEU A 66 6.19 -11.40 9.22
C LEU A 66 4.79 -10.97 8.80
N ALA A 67 4.65 -9.81 8.16
CA ALA A 67 3.37 -9.33 7.63
C ALA A 67 2.81 -10.22 6.51
N MET A 68 3.68 -10.92 5.77
CA MET A 68 3.28 -11.87 4.73
C MET A 68 2.77 -13.21 5.27
N VAL A 69 3.01 -13.55 6.54
CA VAL A 69 2.53 -14.80 7.15
C VAL A 69 1.00 -14.96 7.04
N PRO A 70 0.16 -14.02 7.52
CA PRO A 70 -1.29 -14.15 7.37
C PRO A 70 -1.71 -14.19 5.90
N VAL A 71 -1.03 -13.47 5.00
CA VAL A 71 -1.30 -13.51 3.56
C VAL A 71 -1.11 -14.92 3.01
N MET A 72 0.02 -15.56 3.33
CA MET A 72 0.28 -16.94 2.92
C MET A 72 -0.72 -17.93 3.52
N PHE A 73 -1.07 -17.78 4.80
CA PHE A 73 -2.08 -18.62 5.43
C PHE A 73 -3.45 -18.48 4.76
N THR A 74 -3.91 -17.24 4.53
CA THR A 74 -5.18 -17.00 3.82
C THR A 74 -5.14 -17.57 2.41
N LEU A 75 -4.05 -17.41 1.67
CA LEU A 75 -3.87 -17.98 0.34
C LEU A 75 -3.96 -19.51 0.37
N LEU A 76 -3.23 -20.17 1.26
CA LEU A 76 -3.29 -21.62 1.43
C LEU A 76 -4.70 -22.10 1.81
N ILE A 77 -5.37 -21.40 2.72
CA ILE A 77 -6.75 -21.72 3.11
C ILE A 77 -7.69 -21.56 1.91
N THR A 78 -7.58 -20.47 1.14
CA THR A 78 -8.44 -20.24 -0.03
C THR A 78 -8.25 -21.29 -1.11
N ILE A 79 -7.01 -21.69 -1.39
CA ILE A 79 -6.71 -22.75 -2.36
C ILE A 79 -7.22 -24.11 -1.87
N THR A 80 -7.09 -24.40 -0.57
CA THR A 80 -7.56 -25.66 0.01
C THR A 80 -9.09 -25.74 0.06
N ARG A 81 -9.78 -24.60 0.03
CA ARG A 81 -11.25 -24.55 0.11
C ARG A 81 -11.97 -24.87 -1.22
N GLY A 82 -11.25 -24.94 -2.34
CA GLY A 82 -11.81 -25.29 -3.66
C GLY A 82 -12.56 -24.13 -4.30
#